data_AF-A0A9P5X5M5-F1
#
_entry.id   AF-A0A9P5X5M5-F1
#
_cell.length_a   1.000
_cell.length_b   1.000
_cell.length_c   1.000
_cell.angle_alpha   90.00
_cell.angle_beta   90.00
_cell.angle_gamma   90.00
#
_symmetry.space_group_name_H-M   'P 1'
#
loop_
_entity.id
_entity.type
_entity.pdbx_description
1 polymer ?
#
loop_
_entity_poly.entity_id
_entity_poly.type
_entity_poly.pdbx_seq_one_letter_code
_entity_poly.pdbx_strand_id
1 'polypeptide(L)'
;ERDAMGADEYHPMSHEGTNLSEAGGIGYTVVDSLDTMLIMGLDEEYQRARQWVERRLTFDRDGAFSTFETTIRVLGGLLSAYHLTGHDPLLLDKAIDLTDRILPVFETASGLPLPVVNLAERKGYHATDFPGLVSVAEVGTLQLEFRFLSEITGNPIYGEKVQKVL
;
A
#
# COMPACT_ATOMS: atom_id res chain seq x y z
N GLU A 1 2.90 18.54 4.17
CA GLU A 1 2.99 19.25 2.87
C GLU A 1 4.22 20.15 2.76
N ARG A 2 4.33 21.24 3.53
CA ARG A 2 5.42 22.23 3.40
C ARG A 2 6.84 21.63 3.38
N ASP A 3 7.12 20.71 4.31
CA ASP A 3 8.48 20.28 4.61
C ASP A 3 8.79 18.85 4.10
N ALA A 4 7.77 18.03 3.83
CA ALA A 4 7.94 16.59 3.57
C ALA A 4 6.86 15.98 2.66
N MET A 5 6.34 16.73 1.67
CA MET A 5 5.33 16.19 0.75
C MET A 5 5.85 14.98 -0.02
N GLY A 6 5.22 13.83 0.18
CA GLY A 6 5.56 12.57 -0.49
C GLY A 6 6.62 11.72 0.22
N ALA A 7 7.20 12.18 1.33
CA ALA A 7 7.93 11.30 2.24
C ALA A 7 6.96 10.34 2.93
N ASP A 8 7.45 9.17 3.33
CA ASP A 8 6.62 8.21 4.06
C ASP A 8 6.30 8.71 5.47
N GLU A 9 7.25 9.38 6.11
CA GLU A 9 7.16 9.89 7.48
C GLU A 9 7.62 11.35 7.55
N TYR A 10 7.10 12.09 8.54
CA TYR A 10 7.49 13.46 8.83
C TYR A 10 8.01 13.59 10.27
N HIS A 11 9.16 14.24 10.42
CA HIS A 11 9.83 14.50 11.70
C HIS A 11 9.58 15.94 12.13
N PRO A 12 8.64 16.20 13.05
CA PRO A 12 8.19 17.56 13.36
C PRO A 12 9.25 18.42 14.06
N MET A 13 10.23 17.80 14.73
CA MET A 13 11.30 18.52 15.42
C MET A 13 12.38 19.02 14.46
N SER A 14 12.73 18.23 13.44
CA SER A 14 13.74 18.59 12.43
C SER A 14 13.15 19.27 11.20
N HIS A 15 11.82 19.21 11.01
CA HIS A 15 11.16 19.65 9.79
C HIS A 15 11.65 18.89 8.54
N GLU A 16 11.89 17.59 8.68
CA GLU A 16 12.38 16.75 7.59
C GLU A 16 11.48 15.52 7.39
N GLY A 17 11.55 14.92 6.19
CA GLY A 17 10.87 13.67 5.88
C GLY A 17 11.84 12.51 5.70
N THR A 18 11.41 11.30 6.06
CA THR A 18 12.14 10.05 5.78
C THR A 18 11.27 9.07 5.02
N ASN A 19 11.93 8.09 4.40
CA ASN A 19 11.28 6.99 3.72
C ASN A 19 11.62 5.68 4.44
N LEU A 20 10.69 4.74 4.42
CA LEU A 20 10.86 3.43 5.04
C LEU A 20 11.78 2.50 4.23
N SER A 21 12.07 2.89 2.98
CA SER A 21 12.98 2.19 2.07
C SER A 21 14.03 3.15 1.52
N GLU A 22 15.26 2.66 1.36
CA GLU A 22 16.35 3.41 0.71
C GLU A 22 16.04 3.72 -0.77
N ALA A 23 15.16 2.93 -1.39
CA ALA A 23 14.67 3.15 -2.76
C ALA A 23 13.75 4.37 -2.93
N GLY A 24 13.44 5.05 -1.82
CA GLY A 24 12.49 6.15 -1.73
C GLY A 24 11.11 5.71 -1.26
N GLY A 25 10.28 6.69 -0.92
CA GLY A 25 8.96 6.46 -0.34
C GLY A 25 7.89 6.12 -1.37
N ILE A 26 6.83 5.50 -0.87
CA ILE A 26 5.58 5.26 -1.60
C ILE A 26 4.43 6.09 -1.01
N GLY A 27 4.78 7.16 -0.28
CA GLY A 27 3.85 8.18 0.17
C GLY A 27 2.94 7.73 1.29
N TYR A 28 3.46 6.91 2.23
CA TYR A 28 2.69 6.37 3.36
C TYR A 28 1.80 7.43 4.00
N THR A 29 2.39 8.51 4.55
CA THR A 29 1.60 9.58 5.20
C THR A 29 0.58 10.23 4.26
N VAL A 30 0.91 10.45 2.99
CA VAL A 30 -0.01 11.12 2.04
C VAL A 30 -1.24 10.26 1.79
N VAL A 31 -1.04 8.97 1.52
CA VAL A 31 -2.12 8.03 1.20
C VAL A 31 -2.96 7.72 2.44
N ASP A 32 -2.32 7.49 3.59
CA ASP A 32 -2.95 7.17 4.87
C ASP A 32 -3.81 8.34 5.41
N SER A 33 -3.58 9.56 4.91
CA SER A 33 -4.36 10.74 5.28
C SER A 33 -5.57 11.01 4.36
N LEU A 34 -5.69 10.35 3.21
CA LEU A 34 -6.68 10.70 2.18
C LEU A 34 -8.12 10.61 2.69
N ASP A 35 -8.46 9.49 3.31
CA ASP A 35 -9.81 9.24 3.84
C ASP A 35 -10.12 10.14 5.04
N THR A 36 -9.14 10.41 5.91
CA THR A 36 -9.27 11.34 7.02
C THR A 36 -9.60 12.74 6.51
N MET A 37 -8.91 13.23 5.49
CA MET A 37 -9.20 14.52 4.86
C MET A 37 -10.63 14.56 4.30
N LEU A 38 -11.05 13.50 3.61
CA LEU A 38 -12.40 13.39 3.05
C LEU A 38 -13.48 13.40 4.14
N ILE A 39 -13.30 12.61 5.20
CA ILE A 39 -14.26 12.50 6.33
C ILE A 39 -14.37 13.83 7.09
N MET A 40 -13.25 14.54 7.24
CA MET A 40 -13.20 15.82 7.94
C MET A 40 -13.67 17.02 7.09
N GLY A 41 -13.95 16.83 5.80
CA GLY A 41 -14.32 17.93 4.88
C GLY A 41 -13.15 18.87 4.55
N LEU A 42 -11.92 18.35 4.56
CA LEU A 42 -10.70 19.08 4.20
C LEU A 42 -10.46 19.01 2.69
N ASP A 43 -11.37 19.59 1.93
CA ASP A 43 -11.42 19.45 0.47
C ASP A 43 -10.16 19.98 -0.23
N GLU A 44 -9.64 21.13 0.20
CA GLU A 44 -8.46 21.73 -0.43
C GLU A 44 -7.20 20.88 -0.20
N GLU A 45 -7.02 20.36 1.02
CA GLU A 45 -5.93 19.46 1.39
C GLU A 45 -6.02 18.15 0.60
N TYR A 46 -7.22 17.57 0.53
CA TYR A 46 -7.48 16.36 -0.25
C TYR A 46 -7.12 16.57 -1.73
N GLN A 47 -7.52 17.69 -2.35
CA GLN A 47 -7.19 17.95 -3.75
C GLN A 47 -5.67 18.06 -3.99
N ARG A 48 -4.92 18.67 -3.07
CA ARG A 48 -3.44 18.73 -3.15
C ARG A 48 -2.81 17.34 -3.00
N ALA A 49 -3.30 16.53 -2.05
CA ALA A 49 -2.84 15.16 -1.86
C ALA A 49 -3.16 14.26 -3.06
N ARG A 50 -4.39 14.33 -3.58
CA ARG A 50 -4.83 13.61 -4.78
C ARG A 50 -4.00 13.98 -6.00
N GLN A 51 -3.69 15.27 -6.19
CA GLN A 51 -2.81 15.72 -7.27
C GLN A 51 -1.39 15.15 -7.13
N TRP A 52 -0.89 15.00 -5.91
CA TRP A 52 0.39 14.32 -5.68
C TRP A 52 0.30 12.82 -6.03
N VAL A 53 -0.79 12.15 -5.64
CA VAL A 53 -1.04 10.74 -6.01
C VAL A 53 -1.07 10.56 -7.53
N GLU A 54 -1.72 11.48 -8.25
CA GLU A 54 -1.76 11.46 -9.71
C GLU A 54 -0.37 11.60 -10.34
N ARG A 55 0.40 12.60 -9.89
CA ARG A 55 1.60 13.07 -10.60
C ARG A 55 2.91 12.48 -10.11
N ARG A 56 2.96 12.00 -8.87
CA ARG A 56 4.21 11.67 -8.17
C ARG A 56 4.22 10.26 -7.58
N LEU A 57 3.08 9.72 -7.17
CA LEU A 57 3.04 8.37 -6.60
C LEU A 57 3.40 7.33 -7.65
N THR A 58 4.48 6.59 -7.39
CA THR A 58 4.93 5.45 -8.18
C THR A 58 5.31 4.31 -7.25
N PHE A 59 4.90 3.10 -7.61
CA PHE A 59 5.29 1.86 -6.95
C PHE A 59 6.46 1.17 -7.67
N ASP A 60 7.01 1.79 -8.71
CA ASP A 60 8.21 1.30 -9.38
C ASP A 60 9.46 1.65 -8.56
N ARG A 61 9.62 0.93 -7.45
CA ARG A 61 10.67 1.14 -6.44
C ARG A 61 11.43 -0.15 -6.20
N ASP A 62 12.71 -0.12 -6.55
CA ASP A 62 13.63 -1.24 -6.37
C ASP A 62 14.20 -1.22 -4.95
N GLY A 63 13.42 -1.75 -4.02
CA GLY A 63 13.75 -1.78 -2.60
C GLY A 63 12.85 -2.70 -1.81
N ALA A 64 13.22 -2.94 -0.55
CA ALA A 64 12.43 -3.74 0.36
C ALA A 64 11.29 -2.91 0.96
N PHE A 65 10.07 -3.43 0.89
CA PHE A 65 8.88 -2.90 1.54
C PHE A 65 8.19 -4.02 2.33
N SER A 66 7.59 -3.69 3.47
CA SER A 66 6.76 -4.65 4.20
C SER A 66 5.47 -4.93 3.42
N THR A 67 5.19 -6.20 3.15
CA THR A 67 3.95 -6.64 2.50
C THR A 67 2.73 -6.22 3.33
N PHE A 68 2.81 -6.42 4.65
CA PHE A 68 1.73 -6.11 5.59
C PHE A 68 1.48 -4.59 5.70
N GLU A 69 2.51 -3.80 5.99
CA GLU A 69 2.35 -2.35 6.18
C GLU A 69 1.90 -1.66 4.89
N THR A 70 2.43 -2.08 3.74
CA THR A 70 2.03 -1.56 2.44
C THR A 70 0.55 -1.88 2.14
N THR A 71 0.09 -3.07 2.56
CA THR A 71 -1.31 -3.47 2.38
C THR A 71 -2.24 -2.64 3.24
N ILE A 72 -2.03 -2.60 4.56
CA ILE A 72 -3.00 -1.95 5.45
C ILE A 72 -3.02 -0.42 5.30
N ARG A 73 -1.88 0.22 4.99
CA ARG A 73 -1.79 1.69 4.92
C ARG A 73 -2.03 2.20 3.51
N VAL A 74 -1.29 1.68 2.54
CA VAL A 74 -1.30 2.25 1.18
C VAL A 74 -2.46 1.68 0.37
N LEU A 75 -2.60 0.35 0.30
CA LEU A 75 -3.74 -0.25 -0.39
C LEU A 75 -5.05 0.08 0.34
N GLY A 76 -5.08 -0.06 1.67
CA GLY A 76 -6.22 0.36 2.51
C GLY A 76 -6.62 1.81 2.28
N GLY A 77 -5.69 2.77 2.39
CA GLY A 77 -5.98 4.20 2.19
C GLY A 77 -6.47 4.53 0.78
N LEU A 78 -5.90 3.92 -0.26
CA LEU A 78 -6.38 4.08 -1.65
C LEU A 78 -7.81 3.56 -1.82
N LEU A 79 -8.12 2.39 -1.28
CA LEU A 79 -9.44 1.76 -1.37
C LEU A 79 -10.51 2.54 -0.58
N SER A 80 -10.16 3.00 0.63
CA SER A 80 -11.03 3.86 1.44
C SER A 80 -11.36 5.16 0.71
N ALA A 81 -10.33 5.86 0.19
CA ALA A 81 -10.53 7.10 -0.55
C ALA A 81 -11.29 6.89 -1.87
N TYR A 82 -11.06 5.77 -2.57
CA TYR A 82 -11.84 5.39 -3.75
C TYR A 82 -13.33 5.31 -3.42
N HIS A 83 -13.69 4.65 -2.32
CA HIS A 83 -15.09 4.50 -1.93
C HIS A 83 -15.72 5.84 -1.51
N LEU A 84 -15.02 6.61 -0.67
CA LEU A 84 -15.51 7.90 -0.14
C LEU A 84 -15.69 8.98 -1.21
N THR A 85 -14.92 8.91 -2.30
CA THR A 85 -14.99 9.87 -3.42
C THR A 85 -16.08 9.53 -4.43
N GLY A 86 -16.85 8.46 -4.21
CA GLY A 86 -17.82 7.98 -5.19
C GLY A 86 -17.17 7.31 -6.40
N HIS A 87 -16.07 6.58 -6.17
CA HIS A 87 -15.36 5.75 -7.13
C HIS A 87 -14.42 6.48 -8.09
N ASP A 88 -13.57 7.36 -7.58
CA ASP A 88 -12.53 7.99 -8.38
C ASP A 88 -11.58 6.97 -9.04
N PRO A 89 -11.57 6.84 -10.38
CA PRO A 89 -10.83 5.80 -11.07
C PRO A 89 -9.32 5.86 -10.85
N LEU A 90 -8.76 7.06 -10.61
CA LEU A 90 -7.33 7.21 -10.33
C LEU A 90 -6.89 6.37 -9.11
N LEU A 91 -7.69 6.39 -8.06
CA LEU A 91 -7.38 5.69 -6.81
C LEU A 91 -7.46 4.18 -6.99
N LEU A 92 -8.45 3.72 -7.76
CA LEU A 92 -8.57 2.31 -8.13
C LEU A 92 -7.41 1.83 -9.00
N ASP A 93 -7.01 2.61 -10.00
CA ASP A 93 -5.87 2.27 -10.87
C ASP A 93 -4.58 2.11 -10.06
N LYS A 94 -4.35 2.99 -9.07
CA LYS A 94 -3.21 2.88 -8.15
C LYS A 94 -3.32 1.65 -7.25
N ALA A 95 -4.51 1.34 -6.72
CA ALA A 95 -4.74 0.16 -5.89
C ALA A 95 -4.48 -1.15 -6.66
N ILE A 96 -4.89 -1.21 -7.93
CA ILE A 96 -4.61 -2.34 -8.82
C ILE A 96 -3.11 -2.47 -9.09
N ASP A 97 -2.42 -1.39 -9.52
CA ASP A 97 -0.98 -1.43 -9.78
C ASP A 97 -0.18 -1.89 -8.55
N LEU A 98 -0.53 -1.38 -7.36
CA LEU A 98 0.11 -1.80 -6.12
C LEU A 98 -0.12 -3.29 -5.85
N THR A 99 -1.36 -3.74 -5.94
CA THR A 99 -1.70 -5.13 -5.60
C THR A 99 -1.09 -6.12 -6.58
N ASP A 100 -1.05 -5.80 -7.87
CA ASP A 100 -0.39 -6.60 -8.90
C ASP A 100 1.12 -6.75 -8.64
N ARG A 101 1.77 -5.72 -8.06
CA ARG A 101 3.17 -5.79 -7.64
C ARG A 101 3.38 -6.62 -6.39
N ILE A 102 2.40 -6.63 -5.48
CA ILE A 102 2.43 -7.43 -4.24
C ILE A 102 2.12 -8.90 -4.51
N LEU A 103 1.23 -9.22 -5.44
CA LEU A 103 0.69 -10.57 -5.67
C LEU A 103 1.72 -11.73 -5.70
N PRO A 104 2.94 -11.55 -6.23
CA PRO A 104 3.97 -12.60 -6.24
C PRO A 104 4.46 -13.02 -4.84
N VAL A 105 4.20 -12.27 -3.77
CA VAL A 105 4.58 -12.68 -2.41
C VAL A 105 3.91 -13.98 -1.97
N PHE A 106 2.77 -14.34 -2.56
CA PHE A 106 2.04 -15.58 -2.29
C PHE A 106 2.58 -16.79 -3.08
N GLU A 107 3.60 -16.62 -3.92
CA GLU A 107 4.21 -17.70 -4.71
C GLU A 107 5.20 -18.53 -3.88
N THR A 108 4.71 -19.04 -2.76
CA THR A 108 5.45 -19.93 -1.86
C THR A 108 4.87 -21.35 -1.89
N ALA A 109 5.65 -22.34 -1.48
CA ALA A 109 5.20 -23.73 -1.43
C ALA A 109 3.99 -23.94 -0.49
N SER A 110 3.87 -23.13 0.57
CA SER A 110 2.75 -23.18 1.52
C SER A 110 1.57 -22.31 1.10
N GLY A 111 1.75 -21.36 0.17
CA GLY A 111 0.78 -20.31 -0.14
C GLY A 111 0.74 -19.17 0.88
N LEU A 112 1.53 -19.23 1.96
CA LEU A 112 1.69 -18.12 2.89
C LEU A 112 2.52 -17.01 2.23
N PRO A 113 2.10 -15.74 2.35
CA PRO A 113 2.81 -14.62 1.73
C PRO A 113 4.15 -14.37 2.41
N LEU A 114 5.12 -13.96 1.61
CA LEU A 114 6.41 -13.47 2.10
C LEU A 114 6.26 -12.07 2.75
N PRO A 115 6.99 -11.80 3.86
CA PRO A 115 6.81 -10.57 4.64
C PRO A 115 7.36 -9.32 3.95
N VAL A 116 8.28 -9.50 3.01
CA VAL A 116 8.92 -8.41 2.26
C VAL A 116 8.55 -8.54 0.79
N VAL A 117 8.30 -7.40 0.14
CA VAL A 117 8.09 -7.28 -1.30
C VAL A 117 9.06 -6.25 -1.88
N ASN A 118 9.63 -6.56 -3.03
CA ASN A 118 10.22 -5.57 -3.93
C ASN A 118 9.18 -5.21 -5.01
N LEU A 119 8.77 -3.95 -5.03
CA LEU A 119 7.65 -3.48 -5.86
C LEU A 119 8.05 -3.26 -7.33
N ALA A 120 9.31 -2.92 -7.62
CA ALA A 120 9.82 -2.84 -8.99
C ALA A 120 10.01 -4.23 -9.58
N GLU A 121 10.67 -5.13 -8.85
CA GLU A 121 10.92 -6.51 -9.30
C GLU A 121 9.65 -7.37 -9.30
N ARG A 122 8.60 -6.94 -8.59
CA ARG A 122 7.37 -7.71 -8.35
C ARG A 122 7.70 -9.07 -7.75
N LYS A 123 8.43 -9.06 -6.64
CA LYS A 123 8.95 -10.30 -6.03
C LYS A 123 8.93 -10.24 -4.52
N GLY A 124 8.49 -11.33 -3.90
CA GLY A 124 8.55 -11.50 -2.46
C GLY A 124 9.91 -12.00 -1.97
N TYR A 125 10.27 -11.62 -0.75
CA TYR A 125 11.51 -11.98 -0.07
C TYR A 125 11.24 -12.35 1.39
N HIS A 126 12.04 -13.26 1.93
CA HIS A 126 12.07 -13.48 3.37
C HIS A 126 12.66 -12.26 4.09
N ALA A 127 12.19 -11.99 5.30
CA ALA A 127 12.83 -11.02 6.17
C ALA A 127 14.26 -11.48 6.51
N THR A 128 15.21 -10.54 6.57
CA THR A 128 16.61 -10.81 6.91
C THR A 128 16.78 -11.30 8.34
N ASP A 129 15.96 -10.77 9.25
CA ASP A 129 16.13 -10.96 10.69
C ASP A 129 15.54 -12.29 11.15
N PHE A 130 14.55 -12.82 10.41
CA PHE A 130 13.83 -14.05 10.73
C PHE A 130 13.55 -14.88 9.46
N PRO A 131 14.60 -15.42 8.81
CA PRO A 131 14.45 -16.11 7.54
C PRO A 131 13.57 -17.37 7.70
N GLY A 132 12.63 -17.55 6.77
CA GLY A 132 11.72 -18.69 6.76
C GLY A 132 10.54 -18.61 7.75
N LEU A 133 10.47 -17.55 8.57
CA LEU A 133 9.33 -17.31 9.46
C LEU A 133 8.41 -16.23 8.88
N VAL A 134 7.14 -16.32 9.25
CA VAL A 134 6.11 -15.31 8.98
C VAL A 134 5.37 -14.97 10.26
N SER A 135 4.96 -13.72 10.41
CA SER A 135 4.10 -13.29 11.50
C SER A 135 2.65 -13.63 11.18
N VAL A 136 1.92 -14.21 12.15
CA VAL A 136 0.49 -14.52 12.00
C VAL A 136 -0.31 -13.25 11.72
N ALA A 137 0.05 -12.13 12.35
CA ALA A 137 -0.60 -10.86 12.11
C ALA A 137 -0.37 -10.36 10.68
N GLU A 138 0.85 -10.50 10.15
CA GLU A 138 1.18 -10.03 8.80
C GLU A 138 0.47 -10.84 7.72
N VAL A 139 0.39 -12.16 7.86
CA VAL A 139 -0.31 -13.00 6.87
C VAL A 139 -1.83 -12.95 7.04
N GLY A 140 -2.31 -12.71 8.26
CA GLY A 140 -3.73 -12.68 8.63
C GLY A 140 -4.40 -11.31 8.53
N THR A 141 -3.68 -10.29 8.04
CA THR A 141 -4.20 -8.92 7.88
C THR A 141 -3.92 -8.37 6.48
N LEU A 142 -4.27 -9.17 5.47
CA LEU A 142 -4.28 -8.79 4.05
C LEU A 142 -5.69 -8.98 3.44
N GLN A 143 -6.59 -9.62 4.18
CA GLN A 143 -7.78 -10.25 3.66
C GLN A 143 -8.84 -9.23 3.26
N LEU A 144 -9.02 -8.14 4.01
CA LEU A 144 -10.08 -7.18 3.73
C LEU A 144 -9.78 -6.41 2.45
N GLU A 145 -8.56 -5.92 2.31
CA GLU A 145 -8.08 -5.11 1.21
C GLU A 145 -8.10 -5.89 -0.11
N PHE A 146 -7.53 -7.10 -0.11
CA PHE A 146 -7.49 -7.94 -1.31
C PHE A 146 -8.87 -8.45 -1.73
N ARG A 147 -9.73 -8.82 -0.76
CA ARG A 147 -11.09 -9.27 -1.07
C ARG A 147 -11.94 -8.12 -1.60
N PHE A 148 -11.86 -6.94 -0.98
CA PHE A 148 -12.56 -5.76 -1.45
C PHE A 148 -12.10 -5.38 -2.87
N LEU A 149 -10.79 -5.40 -3.14
CA LEU A 149 -10.29 -5.15 -4.48
C LEU A 149 -10.84 -6.18 -5.50
N SER A 150 -10.95 -7.46 -5.14
CA SER A 150 -11.55 -8.46 -6.02
C SER A 150 -13.01 -8.16 -6.34
N GLU A 151 -13.77 -7.73 -5.33
CA GLU A 151 -15.18 -7.40 -5.46
C GLU A 151 -15.39 -6.24 -6.43
N ILE A 152 -14.65 -5.14 -6.25
CA ILE A 152 -14.83 -3.93 -7.07
C ILE A 152 -14.22 -4.03 -8.48
N THR A 153 -13.21 -4.89 -8.68
CA THR A 153 -12.59 -5.10 -10.00
C THR A 153 -13.19 -6.27 -10.78
N GLY A 154 -13.89 -7.19 -10.10
CA GLY A 154 -14.30 -8.47 -10.66
C GLY A 154 -13.15 -9.46 -10.91
N ASN A 155 -11.92 -9.15 -10.50
CA ASN A 155 -10.78 -10.05 -10.62
C ASN A 155 -10.66 -10.92 -9.36
N PRO A 156 -10.98 -12.23 -9.42
CA PRO A 156 -11.03 -13.07 -8.23
C PRO A 156 -9.64 -13.38 -7.64
N ILE A 157 -8.56 -13.13 -8.40
CA ILE A 157 -7.21 -13.59 -8.02
C ILE A 157 -6.76 -13.02 -6.68
N TYR A 158 -7.09 -11.76 -6.37
CA TYR A 158 -6.63 -11.10 -5.14
C TYR A 158 -7.23 -11.80 -3.91
N GLY A 159 -8.55 -12.03 -3.94
CA GLY A 159 -9.32 -12.67 -2.89
C GLY A 159 -8.97 -14.16 -2.75
N GLU A 160 -8.78 -14.86 -3.86
CA GLU A 160 -8.37 -16.26 -3.84
C GLU A 160 -7.00 -16.48 -3.20
N LYS A 161 -6.04 -15.56 -3.40
CA LYS A 161 -4.71 -15.64 -2.78
C LYS A 161 -4.79 -15.53 -1.27
N VAL A 162 -5.48 -14.51 -0.75
CA VAL A 162 -5.61 -14.30 0.70
C VAL A 162 -6.54 -15.31 1.38
N GLN A 163 -7.49 -15.89 0.65
CA GLN A 163 -8.38 -16.94 1.17
C GLN A 163 -7.63 -18.26 1.42
N LYS A 164 -6.57 -18.56 0.67
CA LYS A 164 -5.74 -19.77 0.88
C LYS A 164 -4.89 -19.71 2.14
N VAL A 165 -4.71 -18.52 2.71
CA VAL A 165 -3.95 -18.30 3.95
C VAL A 165 -4.77 -18.72 5.19
N LEU A 166 -6.11 -18.71 5.08
CA LEU A 166 -7.05 -19.13 6.12
C LEU A 166 -7.30 -20.64 6.07
#